data_AF-A0A9W9LHF7-F1
#
_entry.id   AF-A0A9W9LHF7-F1
#
_cell.length_a   1.000
_cell.length_b   1.000
_cell.length_c   1.000
_cell.angle_alpha   90.00
_cell.angle_beta   90.00
_cell.angle_gamma   90.00
#
_symmetry.space_group_name_H-M   'P 1'
#
loop_
_entity.id
_entity.type
_entity.pdbx_description
1 polymer ?
#
loop_
_entity_poly.entity_id
_entity_poly.type
_entity_poly.pdbx_seq_one_letter_code
_entity_poly.pdbx_strand_id
1 'polypeptide(L)'
;MAPNHLLRAALPIRSIASSMALARSTIVPSTRSISQSVRAASTETSQSPQTPTYPANAISTTSPALQPPVPLRQYAYNLKTGTVTSVGRMEHTVTVAYRHKTWDKHIRKYYPKTTHYLVSDPRDSLRKGDVIEFSSGARKSPRVHHIVERIITPFSTAIEDRPAVMSREERQQQQEARWAAKYLRRESRRLGHEIDLEAAAAPFISPDEKNLSAAELIHRIHQGKERVGKIKGLVASRTTAQESPAAE
;
A
#
# COMPACT_ATOMS: atom_id res chain seq x y z
N MET A 1 -42.57 20.07 -3.04
CA MET A 1 -42.13 19.94 -1.63
C MET A 1 -41.49 18.59 -1.47
N ALA A 2 -40.29 18.49 -0.90
CA ALA A 2 -39.55 17.23 -0.77
C ALA A 2 -39.60 16.70 0.69
N PRO A 3 -39.83 15.40 0.92
CA PRO A 3 -39.79 14.82 2.26
C PRO A 3 -38.35 14.45 2.67
N ASN A 4 -37.91 14.97 3.82
CA ASN A 4 -36.64 14.59 4.45
C ASN A 4 -36.80 13.29 5.23
N HIS A 5 -35.96 12.28 4.96
CA HIS A 5 -35.89 11.05 5.77
C HIS A 5 -34.54 10.92 6.49
N LEU A 6 -34.42 11.59 7.64
CA LEU A 6 -33.42 11.29 8.65
C LEU A 6 -33.98 10.27 9.65
N LEU A 7 -33.74 8.97 9.43
CA LEU A 7 -34.10 7.92 10.39
C LEU A 7 -32.90 7.06 10.80
N ARG A 8 -32.19 7.62 11.78
CA ARG A 8 -31.63 6.96 12.98
C ARG A 8 -31.94 5.45 13.10
N ALA A 9 -30.89 4.62 13.04
CA ALA A 9 -30.92 3.24 13.53
C ALA A 9 -29.82 3.05 14.59
N ALA A 10 -30.23 2.86 15.84
CA ALA A 10 -29.39 2.38 16.93
C ALA A 10 -30.03 1.10 17.47
N LEU A 11 -29.27 0.01 17.55
CA LEU A 11 -29.75 -1.27 18.07
C LEU A 11 -28.95 -1.67 19.32
N PRO A 12 -29.61 -2.07 20.42
CA PRO A 12 -28.96 -2.32 21.70
C PRO A 12 -28.36 -3.73 21.83
N ILE A 13 -27.53 -3.84 22.86
CA ILE A 13 -26.77 -5.01 23.31
C ILE A 13 -27.68 -6.19 23.67
N ARG A 14 -27.24 -7.43 23.37
CA ARG A 14 -27.63 -8.63 24.12
C ARG A 14 -26.40 -9.44 24.52
N SER A 15 -26.26 -9.66 25.82
CA SER A 15 -25.26 -10.50 26.48
C SER A 15 -25.93 -11.76 27.03
N ILE A 16 -25.30 -12.92 26.89
CA ILE A 16 -25.56 -14.12 27.71
C ILE A 16 -24.21 -14.82 27.97
N ALA A 17 -23.93 -15.17 29.23
CA ALA A 17 -22.77 -15.96 29.65
C ALA A 17 -22.96 -17.45 29.26
N SER A 18 -21.99 -18.36 29.20
CA SER A 18 -21.07 -18.85 30.25
C SER A 18 -20.29 -20.08 29.71
N SER A 19 -19.29 -20.70 30.35
CA SER A 19 -18.24 -20.26 31.28
C SER A 19 -17.39 -21.48 31.70
N MET A 20 -16.06 -21.51 31.47
CA MET A 20 -15.13 -22.46 32.12
C MET A 20 -13.72 -21.86 32.26
N ALA A 21 -13.02 -22.22 33.33
CA ALA A 21 -11.80 -21.57 33.81
C ALA A 21 -10.50 -22.30 33.42
N LEU A 22 -9.37 -21.60 33.54
CA LEU A 22 -8.07 -22.16 33.95
C LEU A 22 -7.19 -21.02 34.49
N ALA A 23 -6.30 -21.33 35.44
CA ALA A 23 -5.71 -20.37 36.38
C ALA A 23 -4.25 -19.97 36.07
N ARG A 24 -3.73 -19.03 36.88
CA ARG A 24 -2.35 -18.48 36.94
C ARG A 24 -1.91 -17.56 35.77
N SER A 25 -1.09 -16.53 35.99
CA SER A 25 -0.49 -15.97 37.22
C SER A 25 -0.16 -14.48 37.08
N THR A 26 -0.22 -13.75 38.20
CA THR A 26 0.36 -12.41 38.49
C THR A 26 1.19 -11.74 37.38
N ILE A 27 0.67 -10.63 36.85
CA ILE A 27 1.44 -9.65 36.05
C ILE A 27 1.46 -8.32 36.81
N VAL A 28 2.66 -7.76 36.95
CA VAL A 28 2.91 -6.47 37.62
C VAL A 28 2.50 -5.31 36.70
N PRO A 29 1.66 -4.35 37.15
CA PRO A 29 1.36 -3.17 36.35
C PRO A 29 2.52 -2.16 36.39
N SER A 30 3.27 -2.04 35.29
CA SER A 30 4.24 -0.96 35.14
C SER A 30 3.53 0.34 34.78
N THR A 31 3.30 1.20 35.78
CA THR A 31 2.74 2.53 35.60
C THR A 31 3.77 3.48 35.01
N ARG A 32 3.68 3.78 33.71
CA ARG A 32 4.34 4.96 33.11
C ARG A 32 3.31 6.04 32.83
N SER A 33 3.19 6.98 33.77
CA SER A 33 2.41 8.21 33.62
C SER A 33 3.03 9.09 32.54
N ILE A 34 2.29 9.32 31.44
CA ILE A 34 2.61 10.35 30.47
C ILE A 34 2.13 11.69 31.04
N SER A 35 3.07 12.59 31.37
CA SER A 35 2.75 13.95 31.77
C SER A 35 2.22 14.73 30.57
N GLN A 36 0.93 15.03 30.57
CA GLN A 36 0.37 16.01 29.63
C GLN A 36 0.59 17.41 30.22
N SER A 37 1.31 18.26 29.48
CA SER A 37 1.50 19.66 29.87
C SER A 37 0.18 20.41 29.70
N VAL A 38 -0.36 20.92 30.81
CA VAL A 38 -1.60 21.70 30.82
C VAL A 38 -1.27 23.11 30.33
N ARG A 39 -1.73 23.46 29.13
CA ARG A 39 -1.54 24.81 28.58
C ARG A 39 -2.54 25.76 29.23
N ALA A 40 -2.06 26.60 30.15
CA ALA A 40 -2.89 27.61 30.80
C ALA A 40 -3.51 28.59 29.78
N ALA A 41 -4.74 29.00 30.05
CA ALA A 41 -5.40 30.09 29.34
C ALA A 41 -5.10 31.41 30.06
N SER A 42 -4.75 32.44 29.28
CA SER A 42 -4.66 33.81 29.75
C SER A 42 -5.36 34.70 28.73
N THR A 43 -6.57 35.13 29.08
CA THR A 43 -7.23 36.28 28.47
C THR A 43 -6.58 37.55 28.98
N GLU A 44 -6.27 38.50 28.10
CA GLU A 44 -6.50 39.91 28.42
C GLU A 44 -6.58 40.77 27.16
N THR A 45 -7.25 41.91 27.29
CA THR A 45 -7.84 42.68 26.19
C THR A 45 -7.26 44.08 26.14
N SER A 46 -6.98 44.62 24.96
CA SER A 46 -6.80 46.07 24.72
C SER A 46 -7.07 46.41 23.25
N GLN A 47 -7.59 47.61 22.98
CA GLN A 47 -8.40 47.89 21.79
C GLN A 47 -7.79 48.91 20.81
N SER A 48 -7.82 48.57 19.51
CA SER A 48 -8.16 49.47 18.37
C SER A 48 -7.21 50.63 18.00
N PRO A 49 -7.41 51.37 16.86
CA PRO A 49 -8.22 51.08 15.65
C PRO A 49 -7.43 51.23 14.31
N GLN A 50 -7.97 50.70 13.19
CA GLN A 50 -8.22 51.40 11.90
C GLN A 50 -8.37 50.45 10.67
N THR A 51 -9.26 50.86 9.76
CA THR A 51 -9.66 50.31 8.44
C THR A 51 -8.63 50.61 7.32
N PRO A 52 -8.66 50.02 6.09
CA PRO A 52 -9.88 49.62 5.35
C PRO A 52 -9.80 48.40 4.39
N THR A 53 -10.88 48.25 3.61
CA THR A 53 -11.01 47.52 2.33
C THR A 53 -10.78 46.00 2.31
N TYR A 54 -11.90 45.28 2.29
CA TYR A 54 -12.01 44.03 1.55
C TYR A 54 -11.84 44.29 0.04
N PRO A 55 -11.10 43.43 -0.67
CA PRO A 55 -11.57 42.87 -1.93
C PRO A 55 -12.20 41.49 -1.67
N ALA A 56 -13.28 41.21 -2.37
CA ALA A 56 -14.05 39.99 -2.20
C ALA A 56 -13.29 38.73 -2.63
N ASN A 57 -13.64 37.60 -2.01
CA ASN A 57 -13.68 36.27 -2.61
C ASN A 57 -12.63 35.96 -3.69
N ALA A 58 -11.37 35.83 -3.28
CA ALA A 58 -10.51 34.83 -3.90
C ALA A 58 -11.00 33.43 -3.48
N ILE A 59 -12.15 33.02 -4.02
CA ILE A 59 -12.48 31.60 -4.16
C ILE A 59 -11.34 31.05 -5.00
N SER A 60 -10.45 30.29 -4.37
CA SER A 60 -9.42 29.56 -5.09
C SER A 60 -10.12 28.47 -5.91
N THR A 61 -10.55 28.84 -7.11
CA THR A 61 -10.86 27.95 -8.23
C THR A 61 -9.58 27.28 -8.71
N THR A 62 -8.91 26.57 -7.80
CA THR A 62 -8.03 25.48 -8.17
C THR A 62 -8.95 24.42 -8.75
N SER A 63 -9.01 24.35 -10.09
CA SER A 63 -9.57 23.21 -10.81
C SER A 63 -9.05 21.94 -10.11
N PRO A 64 -9.92 21.02 -9.68
CA PRO A 64 -9.58 20.06 -8.65
C PRO A 64 -8.60 19.02 -9.18
N ALA A 65 -7.31 19.33 -9.04
CA ALA A 65 -6.24 18.60 -9.69
C ALA A 65 -6.09 17.18 -9.12
N LEU A 66 -5.80 16.24 -10.01
CA LEU A 66 -5.47 14.86 -9.66
C LEU A 66 -4.35 14.84 -8.61
N GLN A 67 -4.62 14.16 -7.49
CA GLN A 67 -3.65 14.05 -6.40
C GLN A 67 -2.65 12.94 -6.70
N PRO A 68 -1.38 13.08 -6.30
CA PRO A 68 -0.40 12.02 -6.51
C PRO A 68 -0.83 10.69 -5.87
N PRO A 69 -0.60 9.56 -6.55
CA PRO A 69 -0.85 8.25 -5.98
C PRO A 69 0.18 7.93 -4.87
N VAL A 70 -0.13 6.94 -4.04
CA VAL A 70 0.89 6.34 -3.16
C VAL A 70 1.73 5.40 -4.02
N PRO A 71 3.06 5.53 -4.09
CA PRO A 71 3.88 4.69 -4.96
C PRO A 71 3.79 3.21 -4.57
N LEU A 72 3.88 2.33 -5.56
CA LEU A 72 4.04 0.90 -5.32
C LEU A 72 5.39 0.65 -4.63
N ARG A 73 5.40 -0.23 -3.64
CA ARG A 73 6.61 -0.56 -2.88
C ARG A 73 7.45 -1.54 -3.68
N GLN A 74 8.62 -1.09 -4.11
CA GLN A 74 9.69 -1.98 -4.53
C GLN A 74 10.24 -2.70 -3.31
N TYR A 75 10.37 -4.02 -3.38
CA TYR A 75 10.84 -4.87 -2.29
C TYR A 75 12.10 -5.64 -2.71
N ALA A 76 13.00 -5.87 -1.75
CA ALA A 76 14.20 -6.66 -1.97
C ALA A 76 13.84 -8.11 -2.37
N TYR A 77 14.36 -8.51 -3.52
CA TYR A 77 14.14 -9.82 -4.13
C TYR A 77 15.25 -10.78 -3.72
N ASN A 78 14.89 -11.89 -3.07
CA ASN A 78 15.82 -12.95 -2.70
C ASN A 78 15.19 -14.30 -3.04
N LEU A 79 15.87 -15.08 -3.87
CA LEU A 79 15.46 -16.41 -4.31
C LEU A 79 15.84 -17.48 -3.29
N LYS A 80 14.93 -18.41 -3.04
CA LYS A 80 15.10 -19.54 -2.14
C LYS A 80 14.49 -20.80 -2.74
N THR A 81 15.17 -21.92 -2.58
CA THR A 81 14.66 -23.24 -2.98
C THR A 81 14.08 -23.97 -1.77
N GLY A 82 12.91 -24.58 -1.91
CA GLY A 82 12.28 -25.34 -0.83
C GLY A 82 11.28 -26.38 -1.33
N THR A 83 10.84 -27.25 -0.42
CA THR A 83 9.92 -28.37 -0.73
C THR A 83 8.53 -28.08 -0.19
N VAL A 84 7.50 -28.24 -1.01
CA VAL A 84 6.09 -28.02 -0.64
C VAL A 84 5.65 -29.09 0.36
N THR A 85 5.31 -28.68 1.58
CA THR A 85 4.93 -29.57 2.68
C THR A 85 3.42 -29.79 2.77
N SER A 86 2.63 -28.74 2.51
CA SER A 86 1.17 -28.82 2.49
C SER A 86 0.55 -27.83 1.49
N VAL A 87 -0.53 -28.28 0.85
CA VAL A 87 -1.34 -27.58 -0.16
C VAL A 87 -2.81 -27.73 0.22
N GLY A 88 -3.70 -26.86 -0.26
CA GLY A 88 -5.15 -26.99 -0.08
C GLY A 88 -5.69 -26.67 1.32
N ARG A 89 -4.83 -26.26 2.26
CA ARG A 89 -5.25 -25.75 3.59
C ARG A 89 -5.69 -24.28 3.55
N MET A 90 -5.27 -23.56 2.51
CA MET A 90 -5.53 -22.15 2.24
C MET A 90 -5.55 -21.98 0.73
N GLU A 91 -6.47 -21.17 0.22
CA GLU A 91 -6.51 -20.82 -1.21
C GLU A 91 -5.25 -20.02 -1.60
N HIS A 92 -4.73 -20.30 -2.80
CA HIS A 92 -3.60 -19.60 -3.41
C HIS A 92 -2.36 -19.46 -2.50
N THR A 93 -2.19 -20.37 -1.54
CA THR A 93 -1.15 -20.32 -0.51
C THR A 93 -0.72 -21.73 -0.09
N VAL A 94 0.59 -21.99 -0.18
CA VAL A 94 1.21 -23.26 0.20
C VAL A 94 2.17 -23.09 1.38
N THR A 95 2.39 -24.16 2.14
CA THR A 95 3.45 -24.21 3.17
C THR A 95 4.69 -24.88 2.60
N VAL A 96 5.82 -24.19 2.64
CA VAL A 96 7.10 -24.63 2.04
C VAL A 96 8.16 -24.78 3.11
N ALA A 97 8.84 -25.92 3.13
CA ALA A 97 9.98 -26.19 3.99
C ALA A 97 11.28 -25.69 3.34
N TYR A 98 11.93 -24.73 3.98
CA TYR A 98 13.23 -24.18 3.59
C TYR A 98 14.33 -24.70 4.52
N ARG A 99 15.21 -25.55 3.99
CA ARG A 99 16.36 -26.12 4.71
C ARG A 99 17.57 -25.20 4.56
N HIS A 100 18.12 -24.72 5.67
CA HIS A 100 19.30 -23.85 5.71
C HIS A 100 20.23 -24.32 6.84
N LYS A 101 21.41 -23.70 6.96
CA LYS A 101 22.33 -23.95 8.08
C LYS A 101 22.33 -22.75 9.03
N THR A 102 22.28 -23.00 10.33
CA THR A 102 22.42 -21.97 11.38
C THR A 102 23.69 -22.20 12.18
N TRP A 103 24.44 -21.14 12.44
CA TRP A 103 25.61 -21.18 13.31
C TRP A 103 25.21 -21.20 14.79
N ASP A 104 25.63 -22.23 15.52
CA ASP A 104 25.59 -22.24 16.98
C ASP A 104 26.81 -21.50 17.53
N LYS A 105 26.59 -20.46 18.35
CA LYS A 105 27.67 -19.65 18.94
C LYS A 105 28.42 -20.35 20.07
N HIS A 106 27.76 -21.26 20.79
CA HIS A 106 28.34 -21.98 21.91
C HIS A 106 29.20 -23.15 21.41
N ILE A 107 28.63 -23.99 20.53
CA ILE A 107 29.32 -25.15 19.95
C ILE A 107 30.25 -24.75 18.79
N ARG A 108 30.11 -23.53 18.25
CA ARG A 108 30.88 -23.00 17.11
C ARG A 108 30.80 -23.92 15.88
N LYS A 109 29.59 -24.35 15.53
CA LYS A 109 29.32 -25.27 14.41
C LYS A 109 28.02 -24.92 13.69
N TYR A 110 27.98 -25.18 12.39
CA TYR A 110 26.77 -25.06 11.57
C TYR A 110 25.90 -26.32 11.70
N TYR A 111 24.62 -26.13 12.04
CA TYR A 111 23.61 -27.19 12.10
C TYR A 111 22.51 -26.98 11.06
N PRO A 112 21.93 -28.05 10.48
CA PRO A 112 20.80 -27.94 9.57
C PRO A 112 19.54 -27.54 10.34
N LYS A 113 18.84 -26.52 9.84
CA LYS A 113 17.56 -26.04 10.37
C LYS A 113 16.53 -25.96 9.24
N THR A 114 15.31 -26.40 9.50
CA THR A 114 14.17 -26.22 8.60
C THR A 114 13.30 -25.08 9.10
N THR A 115 12.98 -24.11 8.24
CA THR A 115 12.00 -23.06 8.49
C THR A 115 10.83 -23.26 7.53
N HIS A 116 9.60 -23.15 8.03
CA HIS A 116 8.41 -23.18 7.18
C HIS A 116 8.00 -21.76 6.80
N TYR A 117 7.73 -21.53 5.51
CA TYR A 117 7.19 -20.28 4.99
C TYR A 117 5.82 -20.50 4.37
N LEU A 118 4.94 -19.50 4.52
CA LEU A 118 3.74 -19.37 3.70
C LEU A 118 4.12 -18.63 2.40
N VAL A 119 3.85 -19.27 1.27
CA VAL A 119 4.19 -18.79 -0.07
C VAL A 119 2.90 -18.71 -0.89
N SER A 120 2.66 -17.60 -1.57
CA SER A 120 1.47 -17.46 -2.43
C SER A 120 1.71 -18.09 -3.80
N ASP A 121 0.76 -18.91 -4.25
CA ASP A 121 0.67 -19.51 -5.58
C ASP A 121 -0.63 -18.98 -6.24
N PRO A 122 -0.57 -17.92 -7.07
CA PRO A 122 -1.77 -17.28 -7.61
C PRO A 122 -2.60 -18.11 -8.60
N ARG A 123 -2.12 -19.29 -9.02
CA ARG A 123 -2.77 -20.15 -10.02
C ARG A 123 -2.98 -21.60 -9.53
N ASP A 124 -2.68 -21.89 -8.26
CA ASP A 124 -2.78 -23.23 -7.64
C ASP A 124 -2.11 -24.36 -8.46
N SER A 125 -0.94 -24.05 -9.01
CA SER A 125 -0.06 -24.93 -9.78
C SER A 125 0.58 -26.06 -8.95
N LEU A 126 0.79 -25.82 -7.65
CA LEU A 126 1.64 -26.66 -6.81
C LEU A 126 0.89 -27.85 -6.20
N ARG A 127 1.64 -28.92 -5.96
CA ARG A 127 1.22 -30.15 -5.29
C ARG A 127 2.18 -30.46 -4.14
N LYS A 128 1.73 -31.28 -3.19
CA LYS A 128 2.55 -31.67 -2.03
C LYS A 128 3.74 -32.49 -2.52
N GLY A 129 4.95 -32.13 -2.08
CA GLY A 129 6.20 -32.80 -2.48
C GLY A 129 7.00 -32.07 -3.57
N ASP A 130 6.40 -31.13 -4.30
CA ASP A 130 7.12 -30.35 -5.32
C ASP A 130 8.34 -29.62 -4.73
N VAL A 131 9.44 -29.55 -5.49
CA VAL A 131 10.57 -28.66 -5.21
C VAL A 131 10.41 -27.40 -6.04
N ILE A 132 10.38 -26.25 -5.38
CA ILE A 132 10.10 -24.95 -5.99
C ILE A 132 11.20 -23.94 -5.69
N GLU A 133 11.31 -22.95 -6.56
CA GLU A 133 11.95 -21.67 -6.23
C GLU A 133 10.88 -20.63 -5.88
N PHE A 134 11.10 -19.89 -4.80
CA PHE A 134 10.22 -18.82 -4.35
C PHE A 134 11.03 -17.58 -3.97
N SER A 135 10.46 -16.41 -4.23
CA SER A 135 11.06 -15.12 -3.90
C SER A 135 10.52 -14.54 -2.60
N SER A 136 11.31 -13.71 -1.93
CA SER A 136 10.81 -12.78 -0.91
C SER A 136 10.37 -11.44 -1.49
N GLY A 137 9.51 -10.73 -0.75
CA GLY A 137 9.28 -9.30 -0.92
C GLY A 137 7.84 -8.97 -1.31
N ALA A 138 7.21 -9.79 -2.14
CA ALA A 138 5.84 -9.60 -2.58
C ALA A 138 4.83 -9.99 -1.48
N ARG A 139 4.59 -9.07 -0.54
CA ARG A 139 3.65 -9.25 0.58
C ARG A 139 2.19 -9.21 0.09
N LYS A 140 1.55 -10.38 0.05
CA LYS A 140 0.11 -10.53 -0.24
C LYS A 140 -0.77 -10.34 1.01
N SER A 141 -0.28 -10.77 2.18
CA SER A 141 -1.03 -10.82 3.45
C SER A 141 -0.07 -10.56 4.64
N PRO A 142 -0.54 -10.26 5.87
CA PRO A 142 0.35 -10.05 7.02
C PRO A 142 1.32 -11.19 7.37
N ARG A 143 1.05 -12.43 6.94
CA ARG A 143 1.95 -13.59 7.13
C ARG A 143 2.54 -14.15 5.82
N VAL A 144 2.02 -13.73 4.67
CA VAL A 144 2.42 -14.24 3.34
C VAL A 144 3.28 -13.18 2.66
N HIS A 145 4.61 -13.40 2.72
CA HIS A 145 5.65 -12.48 2.25
C HIS A 145 6.43 -13.00 1.03
N HIS A 146 6.11 -14.21 0.60
CA HIS A 146 6.83 -14.95 -0.42
C HIS A 146 5.86 -15.35 -1.54
N ILE A 147 6.37 -15.47 -2.77
CA ILE A 147 5.61 -15.91 -3.94
C ILE A 147 6.43 -16.93 -4.73
N VAL A 148 5.76 -17.91 -5.35
CA VAL A 148 6.38 -18.90 -6.24
C VAL A 148 6.94 -18.22 -7.49
N GLU A 149 8.15 -18.58 -7.91
CA GLU A 149 8.77 -18.09 -9.15
C GLU A 149 8.79 -19.19 -10.22
N ARG A 150 9.25 -20.40 -9.88
CA ARG A 150 9.20 -21.58 -10.76
C ARG A 150 9.10 -22.89 -9.99
N ILE A 151 8.55 -23.91 -10.63
CA ILE A 151 8.70 -25.30 -10.22
C ILE A 151 10.07 -25.78 -10.71
N ILE A 152 10.90 -26.35 -9.83
CA ILE A 152 12.19 -26.94 -10.17
C ILE A 152 12.03 -28.43 -10.44
N THR A 153 11.22 -29.11 -9.63
CA THR A 153 10.99 -30.55 -9.74
C THR A 153 9.54 -30.84 -9.37
N PRO A 154 8.67 -31.17 -10.34
CA PRO A 154 7.29 -31.55 -10.05
C PRO A 154 7.24 -32.93 -9.41
N PHE A 155 6.34 -33.11 -8.45
CA PHE A 155 6.05 -34.38 -7.79
C PHE A 155 4.65 -34.89 -8.19
N SER A 156 4.52 -36.20 -8.40
CA SER A 156 3.29 -36.87 -8.85
C SER A 156 2.83 -36.53 -10.27
N THR A 157 2.24 -35.36 -10.51
CA THR A 157 1.74 -34.97 -11.86
C THR A 157 2.79 -34.20 -12.65
N ALA A 158 2.78 -34.30 -13.98
CA ALA A 158 3.71 -33.56 -14.84
C ALA A 158 3.48 -32.04 -14.75
N ILE A 159 4.37 -31.25 -15.33
CA ILE A 159 4.21 -29.78 -15.34
C ILE A 159 3.15 -29.31 -16.35
N GLU A 160 2.96 -30.05 -17.45
CA GLU A 160 1.98 -29.75 -18.51
C GLU A 160 0.52 -29.95 -18.04
N ASP A 161 0.26 -30.92 -17.15
CA ASP A 161 -1.07 -31.20 -16.60
C ASP A 161 -1.56 -30.14 -15.59
N ARG A 162 -0.81 -29.05 -15.40
CA ARG A 162 -0.99 -28.06 -14.34
C ARG A 162 -1.12 -26.66 -14.93
N PRO A 163 -1.84 -25.73 -14.27
CA PRO A 163 -1.78 -24.33 -14.65
C PRO A 163 -0.36 -23.78 -14.46
N ALA A 164 0.17 -23.11 -15.48
CA ALA A 164 1.53 -22.57 -15.48
C ALA A 164 1.72 -21.50 -14.39
N VAL A 165 2.87 -21.50 -13.71
CA VAL A 165 3.22 -20.50 -12.68
C VAL A 165 3.17 -19.07 -13.25
N MET A 166 2.67 -18.11 -12.46
CA MET A 166 2.54 -16.72 -12.89
C MET A 166 3.90 -16.00 -12.92
N SER A 167 4.22 -15.39 -14.05
CA SER A 167 5.50 -14.70 -14.25
C SER A 167 5.65 -13.48 -13.33
N ARG A 168 6.87 -12.96 -13.20
CA ARG A 168 7.12 -11.73 -12.42
C ARG A 168 6.45 -10.51 -13.02
N GLU A 169 6.49 -10.40 -14.34
CA GLU A 169 5.92 -9.28 -15.09
C GLU A 169 4.39 -9.30 -15.02
N GLU A 170 3.76 -10.46 -15.22
CA GLU A 170 2.32 -10.66 -15.03
C GLU A 170 1.88 -10.25 -13.61
N ARG A 171 2.64 -10.66 -12.58
CA ARG A 171 2.36 -10.27 -11.18
C ARG A 171 2.52 -8.78 -10.92
N GLN A 172 3.42 -8.11 -11.62
CA GLN A 172 3.62 -6.67 -11.51
C GLN A 172 2.47 -5.93 -12.21
N GLN A 173 2.15 -6.29 -13.45
CA GLN A 173 1.00 -5.78 -14.21
C GLN A 173 -0.32 -5.94 -13.44
N GLN A 174 -0.57 -7.09 -12.80
CA GLN A 174 -1.76 -7.29 -11.95
C GLN A 174 -1.77 -6.39 -10.70
N GLN A 175 -0.61 -6.08 -10.12
CA GLN A 175 -0.54 -5.16 -8.98
C GLN A 175 -0.75 -3.71 -9.42
N GLU A 176 -0.18 -3.33 -10.57
CA GLU A 176 -0.32 -2.03 -11.21
C GLU A 176 -1.75 -1.76 -11.65
N ALA A 177 -2.41 -2.72 -12.31
CA ALA A 177 -3.83 -2.62 -12.68
C ALA A 177 -4.73 -2.46 -11.44
N ARG A 178 -4.52 -3.26 -10.38
CA ARG A 178 -5.28 -3.13 -9.11
C ARG A 178 -5.01 -1.80 -8.39
N TRP A 179 -3.82 -1.25 -8.55
CA TRP A 179 -3.43 0.05 -8.02
C TRP A 179 -4.05 1.21 -8.80
N ALA A 180 -4.01 1.15 -10.14
CA ALA A 180 -4.64 2.12 -11.04
C ALA A 180 -6.17 2.15 -10.86
N ALA A 181 -6.83 0.99 -10.81
CA ALA A 181 -8.27 0.90 -10.54
C ALA A 181 -8.64 1.48 -9.15
N LYS A 182 -7.79 1.25 -8.13
CA LYS A 182 -7.99 1.86 -6.80
C LYS A 182 -7.79 3.38 -6.83
N TYR A 183 -6.85 3.87 -7.64
CA TYR A 183 -6.61 5.29 -7.85
C TYR A 183 -7.82 5.96 -8.51
N LEU A 184 -8.24 5.45 -9.67
CA LEU A 184 -9.43 5.90 -10.40
C LEU A 184 -10.67 6.00 -9.50
N ARG A 185 -10.99 4.94 -8.75
CA ARG A 185 -12.13 4.91 -7.82
C ARG A 185 -12.01 5.91 -6.66
N ARG A 186 -10.79 6.33 -6.29
CA ARG A 186 -10.54 7.33 -5.24
C ARG A 186 -10.70 8.75 -5.79
N GLU A 187 -10.11 9.01 -6.95
CA GLU A 187 -10.13 10.33 -7.56
C GLU A 187 -11.54 10.66 -8.09
N SER A 188 -12.23 9.75 -8.78
CA SER A 188 -13.61 9.95 -9.29
C SER A 188 -14.57 10.32 -8.17
N ARG A 189 -14.50 9.63 -7.03
CA ARG A 189 -15.25 9.98 -5.81
C ARG A 189 -14.92 11.38 -5.28
N ARG A 190 -13.68 11.88 -5.44
CA ARG A 190 -13.30 13.22 -5.00
C ARG A 190 -13.77 14.30 -5.99
N LEU A 191 -13.75 14.00 -7.28
CA LEU A 191 -14.07 14.96 -8.35
C LEU A 191 -15.56 14.97 -8.75
N GLY A 192 -16.34 13.98 -8.34
CA GLY A 192 -17.76 13.87 -8.64
C GLY A 192 -18.09 13.40 -10.07
N HIS A 193 -17.08 13.09 -10.88
CA HIS A 193 -17.20 12.58 -12.25
C HIS A 193 -16.21 11.45 -12.51
N GLU A 194 -16.42 10.69 -13.59
CA GLU A 194 -15.46 9.69 -14.07
C GLU A 194 -14.22 10.38 -14.67
N ILE A 195 -13.06 9.72 -14.64
CA ILE A 195 -11.77 10.34 -14.97
C ILE A 195 -11.14 9.63 -16.15
N ASP A 196 -11.09 10.34 -17.27
CA ASP A 196 -10.45 9.91 -18.50
C ASP A 196 -8.93 10.08 -18.38
N LEU A 197 -8.23 9.00 -18.04
CA LEU A 197 -6.77 9.02 -17.86
C LEU A 197 -6.03 9.42 -19.14
N GLU A 198 -6.55 9.04 -20.31
CA GLU A 198 -5.94 9.36 -21.59
C GLU A 198 -6.00 10.87 -21.87
N ALA A 199 -7.16 11.51 -21.65
CA ALA A 199 -7.29 12.96 -21.76
C ALA A 199 -6.43 13.72 -20.75
N ALA A 200 -6.33 13.22 -19.51
CA ALA A 200 -5.47 13.80 -18.48
C ALA A 200 -3.96 13.59 -18.73
N ALA A 201 -3.58 12.52 -19.42
CA ALA A 201 -2.20 12.18 -19.74
C ALA A 201 -1.73 12.74 -21.10
N ALA A 202 -2.63 13.01 -22.04
CA ALA A 202 -2.35 13.57 -23.37
C ALA A 202 -1.30 14.70 -23.42
N PRO A 203 -1.31 15.73 -22.55
CA PRO A 203 -0.28 16.78 -22.57
C PRO A 203 1.13 16.31 -22.14
N PHE A 204 1.28 15.07 -21.68
CA PHE A 204 2.53 14.48 -21.21
C PHE A 204 2.97 13.25 -22.03
N ILE A 205 2.22 12.84 -23.06
CA ILE A 205 2.51 11.67 -23.90
C ILE A 205 3.16 12.12 -25.21
N SER A 206 4.27 11.48 -25.59
CA SER A 206 4.90 11.66 -26.90
C SER A 206 4.10 10.91 -27.99
N PRO A 207 3.99 11.44 -29.22
CA PRO A 207 3.11 10.88 -30.26
C PRO A 207 3.42 9.43 -30.68
N ASP A 208 4.59 8.92 -30.34
CA ASP A 208 5.05 7.57 -30.66
C ASP A 208 4.59 6.49 -29.63
N GLU A 209 4.18 6.89 -28.41
CA GLU A 209 3.83 5.98 -27.30
C GLU A 209 2.32 5.66 -27.26
N LYS A 210 1.84 4.77 -28.15
CA LYS A 210 0.40 4.55 -28.36
C LYS A 210 -0.29 3.45 -27.53
N ASN A 211 0.41 2.77 -26.61
CA ASN A 211 -0.13 1.63 -25.85
C ASN A 211 0.33 1.61 -24.38
N LEU A 212 0.19 2.73 -23.66
CA LEU A 212 0.59 2.84 -22.25
C LEU A 212 -0.43 2.18 -21.31
N SER A 213 0.06 1.48 -20.29
CA SER A 213 -0.77 0.93 -19.21
C SER A 213 -1.42 2.06 -18.40
N ALA A 214 -2.63 1.85 -17.87
CA ALA A 214 -3.30 2.81 -16.99
C ALA A 214 -2.42 3.24 -15.78
N ALA A 215 -1.54 2.36 -15.31
CA ALA A 215 -0.58 2.70 -14.26
C ALA A 215 0.56 3.63 -14.75
N GLU A 216 1.02 3.46 -15.99
CA GLU A 216 2.02 4.31 -16.63
C GLU A 216 1.43 5.69 -16.96
N LEU A 217 0.19 5.76 -17.44
CA LEU A 217 -0.56 7.02 -17.62
C LEU A 217 -0.63 7.80 -16.29
N ILE A 218 -1.03 7.14 -15.20
CA ILE A 218 -1.05 7.75 -13.86
C ILE A 218 0.35 8.19 -13.43
N HIS A 219 1.39 7.41 -13.71
CA HIS A 219 2.76 7.79 -13.40
C HIS A 219 3.19 9.02 -14.21
N ARG A 220 2.92 9.06 -15.52
CA ARG A 220 3.22 10.16 -16.45
C ARG A 220 2.54 11.47 -16.04
N ILE A 221 1.25 11.46 -15.66
CA ILE A 221 0.50 12.62 -15.11
C ILE A 221 1.17 13.23 -13.85
N HIS A 222 2.01 12.47 -13.17
CA HIS A 222 2.71 12.87 -11.94
C HIS A 222 4.24 12.92 -12.08
N GLN A 223 4.81 12.60 -13.24
CA GLN A 223 6.21 12.93 -13.55
C GLN A 223 6.37 14.46 -13.48
N GLY A 224 7.46 14.94 -12.89
CA GLY A 224 7.68 16.38 -12.67
C GLY A 224 6.93 16.99 -11.47
N LYS A 225 5.82 16.40 -11.01
CA LYS A 225 5.20 16.75 -9.71
C LYS A 225 5.98 16.13 -8.55
N GLU A 226 7.24 16.53 -8.40
CA GLU A 226 8.02 16.24 -7.19
C GLU A 226 7.20 16.62 -5.95
N ARG A 227 7.34 15.86 -4.87
CA ARG A 227 6.85 16.30 -3.54
C ARG A 227 7.81 17.35 -2.99
N VAL A 228 7.82 18.51 -3.64
CA VAL A 228 8.62 19.66 -3.27
C VAL A 228 8.25 20.05 -1.84
N GLY A 229 9.20 19.92 -0.90
CA GLY A 229 8.98 20.32 0.49
C GLY A 229 8.65 21.81 0.59
N LYS A 230 7.90 22.21 1.61
CA LYS A 230 7.36 23.58 1.76
C LYS A 230 8.41 24.69 1.52
N ILE A 231 9.65 24.48 1.95
CA ILE A 231 10.78 25.39 1.73
C ILE A 231 11.21 25.43 0.26
N LYS A 232 11.51 24.28 -0.38
CA LYS A 232 11.93 24.21 -1.79
C LYS A 232 10.86 24.78 -2.73
N GLY A 233 9.58 24.65 -2.37
CA GLY A 233 8.46 25.23 -3.14
C GLY A 233 8.36 26.74 -3.00
N LEU A 234 8.54 27.26 -1.77
CA LEU A 234 8.55 28.69 -1.51
C LEU A 234 9.77 29.39 -2.15
N VAL A 235 10.93 28.71 -2.19
CA VAL A 235 12.11 29.16 -2.94
C VAL A 235 11.79 29.20 -4.44
N ALA A 236 11.28 28.11 -5.03
CA ALA A 236 10.95 28.06 -6.46
C ALA A 236 9.93 29.13 -6.89
N SER A 237 8.92 29.42 -6.06
CA SER A 237 7.96 30.50 -6.32
C SER A 237 8.58 31.90 -6.19
N ARG A 238 9.60 32.07 -5.36
CA ARG A 238 10.32 33.35 -5.25
C ARG A 238 11.28 33.57 -6.41
N THR A 239 11.99 32.53 -6.86
CA THR A 239 12.87 32.64 -8.03
C THR A 239 12.06 32.93 -9.28
N THR A 240 10.98 32.19 -9.57
CA THR A 240 10.10 32.49 -10.73
C THR A 240 9.46 33.88 -10.68
N ALA A 241 9.14 34.39 -9.48
CA ALA A 241 8.64 35.77 -9.31
C ALA A 241 9.72 36.85 -9.51
N GLN A 242 11.01 36.57 -9.28
CA GLN A 242 12.11 37.47 -9.62
C GLN A 242 12.56 37.35 -11.08
N GLU A 243 12.36 36.18 -11.70
CA GLU A 243 12.82 35.83 -13.04
C GLU A 243 11.81 36.20 -14.14
N SER A 244 10.70 36.84 -13.78
CA SER A 244 9.79 37.51 -14.70
C SER A 244 10.22 38.99 -14.82
N PRO A 245 11.06 39.37 -15.80
CA PRO A 245 11.37 40.78 -16.03
C PRO A 245 10.09 41.54 -16.39
N ALA A 246 10.00 42.80 -15.97
CA ALA A 246 8.94 43.68 -16.42
C ALA A 246 8.97 43.76 -17.95
N ALA A 247 7.86 43.39 -18.59
CA ALA A 247 7.66 43.59 -20.01
C ALA A 247 7.24 45.05 -20.22
N GLU A 248 8.19 45.86 -20.69
CA GLU A 248 8.02 47.25 -21.14
C GLU A 248 8.78 47.42 -22.47
#